data_AF-A0A925Q3U4-F1
#
_entry.id   AF-A0A925Q3U4-F1
#
_cell.length_a   1.000
_cell.length_b   1.000
_cell.length_c   1.000
_cell.angle_alpha   90.00
_cell.angle_beta   90.00
_cell.angle_gamma   90.00
#
_symmetry.space_group_name_H-M   'P 1'
#
loop_
_entity.id
_entity.type
_entity.pdbx_description
1 polymer ?
#
loop_
_entity_poly.entity_id
_entity_poly.type
_entity_poly.pdbx_seq_one_letter_code
_entity_poly.pdbx_strand_id
1 'polypeptide(L)' 'MKEFLLNAVVLVAILGFSALITSWFARTMYLRCVACGTLNAKRRTQCRSCDKELR' A
#
# COMPACT_ATOMS: atom_id res chain seq x y z
N MET A 1 25.42 -18.66 -17.27
CA MET A 1 24.49 -17.60 -17.73
C MET A 1 23.02 -17.96 -17.60
N LYS A 2 22.56 -19.14 -18.01
CA LYS A 2 21.13 -19.54 -17.87
C LYS A 2 20.60 -19.48 -16.43
N GLU A 3 21.40 -19.94 -15.46
CA GLU A 3 21.03 -19.89 -14.04
C GLU A 3 20.91 -18.47 -13.50
N PHE A 4 21.82 -17.57 -13.91
CA PHE A 4 21.72 -16.15 -13.56
C PHE A 4 20.42 -15.55 -14.09
N LEU A 5 20.06 -15.85 -15.34
CA LEU A 5 18.84 -15.34 -15.95
C LEU A 5 17.58 -15.89 -15.25
N LEU A 6 17.58 -17.18 -14.90
CA LEU A 6 16.50 -17.81 -14.15
C LEU A 6 16.34 -17.15 -12.77
N ASN A 7 17.43 -16.96 -12.04
CA ASN A 7 17.41 -16.32 -10.71
C ASN A 7 16.93 -14.87 -10.79
N ALA A 8 17.37 -14.12 -11.80
CA ALA A 8 16.92 -12.75 -12.03
C ALA A 8 15.42 -12.68 -12.31
N VAL A 9 14.88 -13.58 -13.15
CA VAL A 9 13.44 -13.65 -13.44
C VAL A 9 12.64 -13.98 -12.19
N VAL A 10 13.08 -14.98 -11.41
CA VAL A 10 12.41 -15.36 -10.15
C VAL A 10 12.41 -14.18 -9.16
N LEU A 11 13.53 -13.48 -9.03
CA LEU A 11 13.62 -12.31 -8.16
C LEU A 11 12.64 -11.20 -8.57
N VAL A 12 12.62 -10.85 -9.86
CA VAL A 12 11.70 -9.83 -10.38
C VAL A 12 10.24 -10.26 -10.20
N ALA A 13 9.93 -11.53 -10.42
CA ALA A 13 8.59 -12.07 -10.23
C ALA A 13 8.13 -11.95 -8.76
N ILE A 14 8.98 -12.33 -7.80
CA ILE A 14 8.68 -12.23 -6.37
C ILE A 14 8.50 -10.77 -5.98
N LEU A 15 9.46 -9.90 -6.30
CA LEU A 15 9.40 -8.48 -5.93
C LEU A 15 8.21 -7.77 -6.58
N GLY A 16 7.95 -8.05 -7.85
CA GLY A 16 6.80 -7.50 -8.58
C GLY A 16 5.48 -7.94 -7.96
N PHE A 17 5.32 -9.23 -7.69
CA PHE A 17 4.10 -9.76 -7.09
C PHE A 17 3.88 -9.24 -5.67
N SER A 18 4.93 -9.21 -4.85
CA SER A 18 4.87 -8.60 -3.51
C SER A 18 4.46 -7.14 -3.58
N ALA A 19 5.04 -6.35 -4.49
CA ALA A 19 4.68 -4.94 -4.65
C ALA A 19 3.22 -4.74 -5.04
N LEU A 20 2.69 -5.58 -5.93
CA LEU A 20 1.28 -5.53 -6.34
C LEU A 20 0.35 -5.80 -5.15
N ILE A 21 0.62 -6.87 -4.39
CA ILE A 21 -0.18 -7.22 -3.21
C ILE A 21 -0.10 -6.11 -2.15
N THR A 22 1.10 -5.63 -1.83
CA THR A 22 1.29 -4.59 -0.81
C THR A 22 0.59 -3.30 -1.20
N SER A 23 0.68 -2.89 -2.46
CA SER A 23 -0.01 -1.69 -2.97
C SER A 23 -1.54 -1.84 -2.90
N TRP A 24 -2.06 -3.00 -3.31
CA TRP A 24 -3.49 -3.29 -3.23
C TRP A 24 -4.01 -3.28 -1.78
N PHE A 25 -3.27 -3.91 -0.87
CA PHE A 25 -3.61 -3.93 0.56
C PHE A 25 -3.58 -2.53 1.16
N ALA A 26 -2.55 -1.72 0.86
CA ALA A 26 -2.44 -0.35 1.33
C ALA A 26 -3.62 0.51 0.86
N ARG A 27 -4.04 0.39 -0.41
CA ARG A 27 -5.22 1.12 -0.93
C ARG A 27 -6.53 0.68 -0.29
N THR A 28 -6.64 -0.59 0.09
CA THR A 28 -7.84 -1.12 0.75
C THR A 28 -7.93 -0.68 2.22
N MET A 29 -6.79 -0.63 2.90
CA MET A 29 -6.70 -0.40 4.34
C MET A 29 -6.58 1.06 4.75
N TYR A 30 -6.17 1.95 3.83
CA TYR A 30 -5.94 3.35 4.14
C TYR A 30 -6.76 4.28 3.23
N LEU A 31 -7.16 5.41 3.78
CA LEU A 31 -7.82 6.51 3.08
C LEU A 31 -7.14 7.83 3.43
N ARG A 32 -7.26 8.83 2.56
CA ARG A 32 -6.78 10.20 2.85
C ARG A 32 -7.95 11.03 3.39
N CYS A 33 -7.70 11.75 4.47
CA CYS A 33 -8.67 12.70 5.01
C CYS A 33 -8.91 13.84 4.00
N VAL A 34 -10.17 14.12 3.68
CA VAL A 34 -10.54 15.20 2.73
C VAL A 34 -10.19 16.60 3.23
N ALA A 35 -10.12 16.79 4.56
CA ALA A 35 -9.89 18.10 5.13
C ALA A 35 -8.40 18.49 5.23
N CYS A 36 -7.51 17.53 5.47
CA CYS A 36 -6.08 17.82 5.70
C CYS A 36 -5.13 16.93 4.90
N GLY A 37 -5.64 16.00 4.08
CA GLY A 37 -4.83 15.09 3.26
C GLY A 37 -4.10 13.98 4.02
N THR A 38 -4.18 13.95 5.36
CA THR A 38 -3.49 12.94 6.18
C THR A 38 -3.98 11.53 5.84
N LEU A 39 -3.03 10.60 5.64
CA LEU A 39 -3.34 9.19 5.46
C LEU A 39 -3.77 8.56 6.79
N ASN A 40 -4.92 7.89 6.79
CA ASN A 40 -5.55 7.27 7.94
C ASN A 40 -5.94 5.83 7.62
N ALA A 41 -5.91 4.97 8.64
CA ALA A 41 -6.46 3.62 8.52
C ALA A 41 -7.98 3.72 8.36
N LYS A 42 -8.54 2.99 7.39
CA LYS A 42 -9.97 2.98 7.03
C LYS A 42 -10.89 2.53 8.17
N ARG A 43 -10.37 1.80 9.16
CA ARG A 43 -11.09 1.43 10.38
C ARG A 43 -11.34 2.60 11.35
N ARG A 44 -10.67 3.74 11.17
CA ARG A 44 -10.88 4.93 12.00
C ARG A 44 -12.09 5.71 11.49
N THR A 45 -12.87 6.24 12.42
CA THR A 45 -13.96 7.19 12.14
C THR A 45 -13.46 8.63 12.09
N GLN A 46 -12.45 8.97 12.90
CA GLN A 46 -11.87 10.32 12.99
C GLN A 46 -10.43 10.37 12.48
N CYS A 47 -10.05 11.50 11.88
CA CYS A 47 -8.71 11.74 11.36
C CYS A 47 -7.68 11.90 12.49
N ARG A 48 -6.56 11.16 12.43
CA ARG A 48 -5.51 11.19 13.46
C ARG A 48 -4.76 12.52 13.63
N SER A 49 -4.98 13.49 12.74
CA SER A 49 -4.20 14.73 12.67
C SER A 49 -5.05 15.96 12.94
N CYS A 50 -6.27 16.00 12.41
CA CYS A 50 -7.17 17.15 12.54
C CYS A 50 -8.51 16.83 13.22
N ASP A 51 -8.69 15.60 13.72
CA ASP A 51 -9.87 15.11 14.42
C ASP A 51 -11.22 15.27 13.69
N LYS A 52 -11.21 15.58 12.38
CA LYS A 52 -12.40 15.59 11.54
C LYS A 52 -12.81 14.19 11.12
N GLU A 53 -14.09 14.01 10.88
CA GLU A 53 -14.66 12.75 10.43
C GLU A 53 -14.07 12.35 9.07
N LEU A 54 -13.72 11.07 8.94
CA LEU A 54 -13.14 10.50 7.72
C LEU A 54 -14.21 10.04 6.72
N ARG A 55 -15.47 10.00 7.14
CA ARG A 55 -16.62 9.56 6.35
C ARG A 55 -17.82 10.47 6.59
#